data_AF-A0A158HPH1-F1
#
_entry.id   AF-A0A158HPH1-F1
#
_cell.length_a   1.000
_cell.length_b   1.000
_cell.length_c   1.000
_cell.angle_alpha   90.00
_cell.angle_beta   90.00
_cell.angle_gamma   90.00
#
_symmetry.space_group_name_H-M   'P 1'
#
loop_
_entity.id
_entity.type
_entity.pdbx_description
1 polymer ?
#
loop_
_entity_poly.entity_id
_entity_poly.type
_entity_poly.pdbx_seq_one_letter_code
_entity_poly.pdbx_strand_id
1 'polypeptide(L)' 'MTVAAVDRLVHHSTIFELNVESYRRRTALQRKQQGPGRSASRATPKNVGVPPTQEDHHGIDLTE' A
#
# COMPACT_ATOMS: atom_id res chain seq x y z
N MET A 1 8.70 -36.16 10.11
CA MET A 1 7.88 -35.79 11.30
C MET A 1 6.62 -34.99 10.97
N THR A 2 6.47 -34.44 9.77
CA THR A 2 5.38 -33.52 9.41
C THR A 2 4.03 -34.20 9.13
N VAL A 3 4.04 -35.40 8.53
CA VAL A 3 2.82 -36.14 8.14
C VAL A 3 1.93 -36.47 9.35
N ALA A 4 2.53 -36.89 10.47
CA ALA A 4 1.80 -37.19 11.71
C ALA A 4 1.18 -35.95 12.37
N ALA A 5 1.65 -34.73 12.04
CA ALA A 5 1.01 -33.51 12.49
C ALA A 5 -0.23 -33.21 11.65
N VAL A 6 -0.14 -33.35 10.32
CA VAL A 6 -1.27 -33.15 9.40
C VAL A 6 -2.40 -34.14 9.70
N ASP A 7 -2.08 -35.43 9.85
CA ASP A 7 -3.03 -36.50 10.19
C ASP A 7 -3.86 -36.16 11.45
N ARG A 8 -3.18 -35.74 12.52
CA ARG A 8 -3.84 -35.34 13.78
C ARG A 8 -4.71 -34.08 13.62
N LEU A 9 -4.31 -33.13 12.78
CA LEU A 9 -5.09 -31.92 12.52
C LEU A 9 -6.36 -32.24 11.73
N VAL A 10 -6.32 -33.16 10.77
CA VAL A 10 -7.47 -33.47 9.91
C VAL A 10 -8.46 -34.46 10.54
N HIS A 11 -8.03 -35.24 11.53
CA HIS A 11 -8.84 -36.31 12.14
C HIS A 11 -10.20 -35.84 12.69
N HIS A 12 -10.26 -34.66 13.30
CA HIS A 12 -11.50 -34.08 13.84
C HIS A 12 -11.57 -32.58 13.51
N SER A 13 -11.50 -32.27 12.22
CA SER A 13 -11.63 -30.89 11.74
C SER A 13 -12.81 -30.74 10.78
N THR A 14 -13.47 -29.59 10.86
CA THR A 14 -14.34 -29.12 9.80
C THR A 14 -13.52 -28.24 8.88
N ILE A 15 -13.35 -28.67 7.62
CA ILE A 15 -12.51 -27.98 6.64
C ILE A 15 -13.38 -26.97 5.88
N PHE A 16 -12.91 -25.73 5.79
CA PHE A 16 -13.57 -24.67 5.02
C PHE A 16 -12.62 -24.12 3.95
N GLU A 17 -13.14 -23.95 2.75
CA GLU A 17 -12.45 -23.26 1.66
C GLU A 17 -13.02 -21.84 1.53
N LEU A 18 -12.16 -20.84 1.67
CA LEU A 18 -12.54 -19.43 1.63
C LEU A 18 -11.78 -18.71 0.51
N ASN A 19 -12.33 -18.72 -0.69
CA ASN A 19 -11.79 -18.00 -1.86
C ASN A 19 -12.19 -16.52 -1.86
N VAL A 20 -11.90 -15.81 -0.79
CA VAL A 20 -12.30 -14.41 -0.59
C VAL A 20 -11.10 -13.48 -0.79
N GLU A 21 -11.34 -12.29 -1.33
CA GLU A 21 -10.32 -11.23 -1.42
C GLU A 21 -9.77 -10.84 -0.05
N SER A 22 -8.49 -10.44 0.02
CA SER A 22 -7.85 -10.05 1.27
C SER A 22 -8.51 -8.82 1.88
N TYR A 23 -9.07 -8.98 3.09
CA TYR A 23 -9.59 -7.86 3.89
C TYR A 23 -8.55 -6.74 4.04
N ARG A 24 -7.31 -7.11 4.38
CA ARG A 24 -6.22 -6.14 4.58
C ARG A 24 -5.94 -5.34 3.31
N ARG A 25 -5.96 -5.99 2.14
CA ARG A 25 -5.78 -5.33 0.85
C ARG A 25 -6.92 -4.34 0.59
N ARG A 26 -8.17 -4.77 0.76
CA ARG A 26 -9.35 -3.91 0.60
C ARG A 26 -9.28 -2.68 1.50
N THR A 27 -8.96 -2.84 2.79
CA THR A 27 -8.83 -1.71 3.72
C THR A 27 -7.64 -0.81 3.40
N ALA A 28 -6.53 -1.34 2.87
CA ALA A 28 -5.40 -0.51 2.44
C ALA A 28 -5.75 0.33 1.21
N LEU A 29 -6.45 -0.26 0.23
CA LEU A 29 -6.96 0.46 -0.95
C LEU A 29 -7.98 1.52 -0.54
N GLN A 30 -8.94 1.17 0.32
CA GLN A 30 -9.92 2.12 0.85
C GLN A 30 -9.23 3.28 1.58
N ARG A 31 -8.22 3.03 2.42
CA ARG A 31 -7.45 4.10 3.07
C ARG A 31 -6.65 4.96 2.10
N LYS A 32 -6.08 4.38 1.04
CA LYS A 32 -5.40 5.12 -0.03
C LYS A 32 -6.37 5.99 -0.83
N GLN A 33 -7.62 5.55 -0.99
CA GLN A 33 -8.67 6.25 -1.74
C GLN A 33 -9.41 7.30 -0.89
N GLN A 34 -9.61 7.07 0.40
CA GLN A 34 -10.38 7.95 1.31
C GLN A 34 -9.51 8.89 2.16
N GLY A 35 -8.25 8.57 2.40
CA GLY A 35 -7.31 9.51 3.01
C GLY A 35 -6.71 10.43 1.94
N PRO A 36 -6.39 11.70 2.23
CA PRO A 36 -5.51 12.47 1.38
C PRO A 36 -4.22 11.64 1.25
N GLY A 37 -4.00 11.04 0.08
CA GLY A 37 -2.85 10.20 -0.19
C GLY A 37 -1.63 10.95 0.33
N ARG A 38 -0.85 10.33 1.23
CA ARG A 38 0.32 10.97 1.84
C ARG A 38 1.05 11.70 0.73
N SER A 39 1.11 13.03 0.83
CA SER A 39 1.75 13.89 -0.16
C SER A 39 3.08 13.27 -0.56
N ALA A 40 3.41 13.21 -1.84
CA ALA A 40 4.63 12.59 -2.36
C ALA A 40 5.89 13.05 -1.59
N SER A 41 5.88 14.28 -1.05
CA SER A 41 6.88 14.85 -0.14
C SER A 41 7.20 14.05 1.14
N ARG A 42 6.25 13.26 1.67
CA ARG A 42 6.42 12.42 2.88
C ARG A 42 6.56 10.92 2.57
N ALA A 43 6.57 10.53 1.29
CA ALA A 43 6.80 9.16 0.91
C ALA A 43 8.30 8.84 1.02
N THR A 44 8.66 7.73 1.67
CA THR A 44 10.05 7.30 1.78
C THR A 44 10.63 7.12 0.37
N PRO A 45 11.66 7.87 -0.05
CA PRO A 45 12.01 8.03 -1.46
C PRO A 45 12.80 6.86 -2.07
N LYS A 46 12.76 5.67 -1.47
CA LYS A 46 13.60 4.55 -1.93
C LYS A 46 13.31 4.10 -3.38
N ASN A 47 12.22 4.55 -4.02
CA ASN A 47 11.88 4.23 -5.42
C ASN A 47 11.06 5.34 -6.12
N VAL A 48 11.27 6.62 -5.84
CA VAL A 48 10.75 7.68 -6.72
C VAL A 48 11.95 8.30 -7.43
N GLY A 49 12.06 8.05 -8.73
CA GLY A 49 12.94 8.84 -9.58
C GLY A 49 12.64 10.32 -9.33
N VAL A 50 13.70 11.09 -9.10
CA VAL A 50 13.69 12.52 -8.77
C VAL A 50 12.47 13.23 -9.36
N PRO A 51 11.53 13.77 -8.55
CA PRO A 51 10.45 14.57 -9.10
C PRO A 51 11.06 15.85 -9.71
N PRO A 52 10.51 16.33 -10.85
CA PRO A 52 11.06 17.51 -11.52
C PRO A 52 11.01 18.69 -10.56
N THR A 53 12.16 19.34 -10.40
CA THR A 53 12.29 20.60 -9.69
C THR A 53 11.32 21.59 -10.32
N GLN A 54 10.33 22.04 -9.56
CA GLN A 54 9.46 23.13 -9.97
C GLN A 54 10.34 24.39 -9.96
N GLU A 55 10.85 24.77 -11.13
CA GLU A 55 11.54 26.04 -11.32
C GLU A 55 10.50 27.15 -11.17
N ASP A 56 10.54 27.82 -10.03
CA ASP A 56 9.72 28.99 -9.75
C ASP A 56 10.20 30.15 -10.64
N HIS A 57 9.63 30.25 -11.84
CA HIS A 57 9.70 31.45 -12.66
C HIS A 57 8.85 32.55 -12.00
N HIS A 58 9.44 33.30 -11.06
CA HIS A 58 8.92 34.61 -10.66
C HIS A 58 9.73 35.70 -11.36
N GLY A 59 9.41 35.88 -12.63
CA GLY A 59 9.57 37.18 -13.26
C GLY A 59 8.62 38.15 -12.58
N ILE A 60 9.19 39.08 -11.82
CA ILE A 60 8.55 40.37 -11.57
C ILE A 60 9.38 41.42 -12.28
N ASP A 61 8.89 41.73 -13.48
CA ASP A 61 9.16 42.96 -14.20
C ASP A 61 8.41 44.12 -13.50
N LEU A 62 8.88 45.35 -13.76
CA LEU A 62 8.32 46.66 -13.42
C LEU A 62 8.60 47.14 -11.96
N THR A 63 9.36 48.21 -11.73
CA THR A 63 9.07 49.60 -12.14
C THR A 63 10.34 50.49 -12.00
N GLU A 64 10.58 51.35 -12.99
CA GLU A 64 11.52 52.51 -13.14
C GLU A 64 12.80 52.60 -12.28
#